data_AF-A0A9D0VKA3-F1
#
_entry.id   AF-A0A9D0VKA3-F1
#
_cell.length_a   1.000
_cell.length_b   1.000
_cell.length_c   1.000
_cell.angle_alpha   90.00
_cell.angle_beta   90.00
_cell.angle_gamma   90.00
#
_symmetry.space_group_name_H-M   'P 1'
#
loop_
_entity.id
_entity.type
_entity.pdbx_description
1 polymer ?
#
loop_
_entity_poly.entity_id
_entity_poly.type
_entity_poly.pdbx_seq_one_letter_code
_entity_poly.pdbx_strand_id
1 'polypeptide(L)'
;MTLANTAIAAAFPSGAPDRLARLLDAELDPLAFELGPILPLRGPKARLKPRLFIADRPDPGRWQRAVLEAFPDPGLAAFLQGAPRGVRRMIDTDGIRADVYLDDLQLHGLPQMCDVLAWPSGARSQITFISAVPDAFAVFGASRLQDAGGRLALRRGPSTIPHLLWITEARWRGTVEATEATLAGWLGLPGGYRALADAAAPLGHRIYVDALDVSLDGCIDLTVGFL
;
A
#
# COMPACT_ATOMS: atom_id res chain seq x y z
N MET A 1 20.85 7.21 -9.59
CA MET A 1 19.73 6.93 -8.66
C MET A 1 18.88 5.87 -9.33
N THR A 2 18.57 4.76 -8.65
CA THR A 2 17.70 3.69 -9.18
C THR A 2 16.22 4.03 -8.93
N LEU A 3 15.30 3.32 -9.59
CA LEU A 3 13.86 3.50 -9.35
C LEU A 3 13.47 3.17 -7.90
N ALA A 4 14.10 2.14 -7.31
CA ALA A 4 13.94 1.81 -5.90
C ALA A 4 14.33 2.97 -4.98
N ASN A 5 15.49 3.59 -5.23
CA ASN A 5 15.93 4.76 -4.45
C ASN A 5 14.97 5.95 -4.62
N THR A 6 14.39 6.13 -5.81
CA THR A 6 13.36 7.15 -6.06
C THR A 6 12.10 6.88 -5.23
N ALA A 7 11.62 5.64 -5.18
CA ALA A 7 10.46 5.24 -4.35
C ALA A 7 10.74 5.45 -2.86
N ILE A 8 11.91 5.03 -2.38
CA ILE A 8 12.34 5.19 -0.98
C ILE A 8 12.42 6.67 -0.61
N ALA A 9 13.01 7.52 -1.46
CA ALA A 9 13.12 8.95 -1.22
C ALA A 9 11.75 9.65 -1.18
N ALA A 10 10.77 9.18 -1.96
CA ALA A 10 9.40 9.70 -1.89
C ALA A 10 8.69 9.34 -0.58
N ALA A 11 8.93 8.13 -0.05
CA ALA A 11 8.39 7.70 1.25
C ALA A 11 9.14 8.35 2.44
N PHE A 12 10.44 8.57 2.30
CA PHE A 12 11.32 9.05 3.36
C PHE A 12 12.20 10.21 2.87
N PRO A 13 11.62 11.41 2.65
CA PRO A 13 12.35 12.56 2.10
C PRO A 13 13.48 13.07 3.01
N SER A 14 13.44 12.75 4.30
CA SER A 14 14.48 13.09 5.29
C SER A 14 15.47 11.94 5.52
N GLY A 15 15.42 10.87 4.73
CA GLY A 15 16.17 9.64 4.93
C GLY A 15 15.34 8.55 5.60
N ALA A 16 15.53 7.31 5.16
CA ALA A 16 14.85 6.16 5.75
C ALA A 16 15.35 5.90 7.18
N PRO A 17 14.46 5.56 8.13
CA PRO A 17 14.87 5.18 9.48
C PRO A 17 15.83 3.98 9.48
N ASP A 18 16.87 4.04 10.30
CA ASP A 18 17.92 2.99 10.37
C ASP A 18 17.37 1.58 10.57
N ARG A 19 16.27 1.45 11.32
CA ARG A 19 15.62 0.16 11.55
C ARG A 19 15.12 -0.52 10.26
N LEU A 20 14.88 0.26 9.20
CA LEU A 20 14.45 -0.26 7.90
C LEU A 20 15.65 -0.63 7.00
N ALA A 21 16.89 -0.32 7.39
CA ALA A 21 18.06 -0.48 6.52
C ALA A 21 18.23 -1.92 6.00
N ARG A 22 17.82 -2.94 6.77
CA ARG A 22 17.88 -4.35 6.35
C ARG A 22 16.72 -4.78 5.44
N LEU A 23 15.64 -4.02 5.41
CA LEU A 23 14.49 -4.21 4.52
C LEU A 23 14.68 -3.50 3.18
N LEU A 24 15.43 -2.40 3.17
CA LEU A 24 15.65 -1.60 1.98
C LEU A 24 16.85 -2.15 1.21
N ASP A 25 16.57 -2.91 0.16
CA ASP A 25 17.57 -3.33 -0.81
C ASP A 25 17.43 -2.51 -2.10
N ALA A 26 18.56 -2.11 -2.67
CA ALA A 26 18.60 -1.44 -3.96
C ALA A 26 18.23 -2.37 -5.13
N GLU A 27 18.27 -3.69 -4.91
CA GLU A 27 17.84 -4.71 -5.86
C GLU A 27 16.32 -4.91 -5.92
N LEU A 28 15.55 -4.35 -4.98
CA LEU A 28 14.09 -4.45 -5.05
C LEU A 28 13.57 -3.74 -6.30
N ASP A 29 12.66 -4.38 -7.02
CA ASP A 29 12.09 -3.86 -8.27
C ASP A 29 10.67 -3.28 -8.07
N PRO A 30 10.50 -1.95 -8.15
CA PRO A 30 9.17 -1.33 -8.09
C PRO A 30 8.23 -1.78 -9.22
N LEU A 31 8.76 -2.20 -10.38
CA LEU A 31 7.96 -2.69 -11.50
C LEU A 31 7.40 -4.09 -11.26
N ALA A 32 8.06 -4.87 -10.40
CA ALA A 32 7.62 -6.18 -9.93
C ALA A 32 6.74 -6.09 -8.67
N PHE A 33 6.37 -4.86 -8.26
CA PHE A 33 5.67 -4.57 -7.01
C PHE A 33 6.47 -5.01 -5.77
N GLU A 34 7.80 -5.01 -5.79
CA GLU A 34 8.56 -5.37 -4.57
C GLU A 34 8.60 -4.23 -3.56
N LEU A 35 8.43 -2.99 -4.02
CA LEU A 35 8.23 -1.82 -3.19
C LEU A 35 7.42 -0.74 -3.91
N GLY A 36 6.82 0.15 -3.14
CA GLY A 36 6.20 1.36 -3.67
C GLY A 36 5.79 2.33 -2.57
N PRO A 37 5.80 3.64 -2.87
CA PRO A 37 5.42 4.65 -1.90
C PRO A 37 3.90 4.73 -1.76
N ILE A 38 3.48 5.03 -0.55
CA ILE A 38 2.10 5.32 -0.19
C ILE A 38 2.06 6.78 0.27
N LEU A 39 1.30 7.60 -0.46
CA LEU A 39 1.25 9.04 -0.29
C LEU A 39 -0.08 9.43 0.35
N PRO A 40 -0.08 10.07 1.53
CA PRO A 40 -1.31 10.53 2.15
C PRO A 40 -1.90 11.69 1.35
N LEU A 41 -3.18 11.58 1.00
CA LEU A 41 -3.97 12.62 0.35
C LEU A 41 -4.70 13.50 1.35
N ARG A 42 -5.26 12.87 2.39
CA ARG A 42 -6.12 13.52 3.37
C ARG A 42 -5.98 12.83 4.72
N GLY A 43 -6.11 13.59 5.79
CA GLY A 43 -6.09 13.09 7.16
C GLY A 43 -5.60 14.13 8.15
N PRO A 44 -5.60 13.81 9.46
CA PRO A 44 -5.00 14.67 10.47
C PRO A 44 -3.49 14.80 10.22
N LYS A 45 -2.89 15.96 10.53
CA LYS A 45 -1.46 16.24 10.28
C LYS A 45 -0.52 15.13 10.78
N ALA A 46 -0.84 14.49 11.91
CA ALA A 46 -0.05 13.40 12.47
C ALA A 46 0.00 12.13 11.59
N ARG A 47 -0.99 11.95 10.71
CA ARG A 47 -1.09 10.83 9.75
C ARG A 47 -0.71 11.22 8.31
N LEU A 48 -0.43 12.50 8.03
CA LEU A 48 0.05 12.97 6.73
C LEU A 48 1.55 12.72 6.54
N LYS A 49 1.98 11.47 6.76
CA LYS A 49 3.35 11.02 6.48
C LYS A 49 3.31 9.98 5.37
N PRO A 50 4.12 10.13 4.31
CA PRO A 50 4.33 9.08 3.34
C PRO A 50 4.81 7.79 4.03
N ARG A 51 4.44 6.66 3.44
CA ARG A 51 4.85 5.33 3.87
C ARG A 51 5.46 4.59 2.70
N LEU A 52 6.09 3.46 2.99
CA LEU A 52 6.62 2.56 1.98
C LEU A 52 6.02 1.18 2.21
N PHE A 53 5.47 0.56 1.17
CA PHE A 53 5.24 -0.87 1.20
C PHE A 53 6.48 -1.61 0.67
N ILE A 54 6.78 -2.78 1.27
CA ILE A 54 7.89 -3.65 0.88
C ILE A 54 7.38 -5.09 0.90
N ALA A 55 7.53 -5.83 -0.19
CA ALA A 55 7.13 -7.23 -0.30
C ALA A 55 8.29 -8.20 0.00
N ASP A 56 7.95 -9.46 0.25
CA ASP A 56 8.90 -10.52 0.61
C ASP A 56 9.68 -11.13 -0.55
N ARG A 57 9.63 -10.52 -1.74
CA ARG A 57 10.41 -10.93 -2.90
C ARG A 57 11.63 -10.01 -3.09
N PRO A 58 12.73 -10.53 -3.66
CA PRO A 58 12.91 -11.91 -4.14
C PRO A 58 13.29 -12.93 -3.06
N ASP A 59 13.67 -12.52 -1.85
CA ASP A 59 14.12 -13.41 -0.75
C ASP A 59 13.20 -13.32 0.49
N PRO A 60 12.20 -14.21 0.60
CA PRO A 60 11.26 -14.18 1.72
C PRO A 60 11.90 -14.47 3.08
N GLY A 61 12.97 -15.25 3.10
CA GLY A 61 13.67 -15.61 4.33
C GLY A 61 14.43 -14.42 4.89
N ARG A 62 15.15 -13.68 4.03
CA ARG A 62 15.81 -12.42 4.41
C ARG A 62 14.79 -11.37 4.81
N TRP A 63 13.73 -11.19 4.02
CA TRP A 63 12.68 -10.23 4.32
C TRP A 63 12.05 -10.49 5.70
N GLN A 64 11.65 -11.74 5.97
CA GLN A 64 11.03 -12.11 7.25
C GLN A 64 11.95 -11.83 8.44
N ARG A 65 13.25 -12.16 8.33
CA ARG A 65 14.23 -11.84 9.38
C ARG A 65 14.32 -10.33 9.62
N ALA A 66 14.41 -9.55 8.54
CA ALA A 66 14.51 -8.09 8.62
C ALA A 66 13.24 -7.45 9.21
N VAL A 67 12.05 -7.96 8.88
CA VAL A 67 10.78 -7.50 9.47
C VAL A 67 10.73 -7.77 10.97
N LEU A 68 11.05 -9.00 11.39
CA LEU A 68 11.01 -9.39 12.80
C LEU A 68 12.04 -8.63 13.65
N GLU A 69 13.19 -8.28 13.06
CA GLU A 69 14.19 -7.42 13.71
C GLU A 69 13.73 -5.96 13.80
N ALA A 70 13.17 -5.42 12.72
CA ALA A 70 12.71 -4.03 12.68
C ALA A 70 11.50 -3.80 13.59
N PHE A 71 10.60 -4.78 13.70
CA PHE A 71 9.33 -4.71 14.42
C PHE A 71 9.17 -5.89 15.38
N PRO A 72 9.92 -5.93 16.49
CA PRO A 72 9.89 -7.06 17.40
C PRO A 72 8.51 -7.17 18.08
N ASP A 73 7.80 -8.25 17.77
CA ASP A 73 6.52 -8.61 18.39
C ASP A 73 6.31 -10.14 18.33
N PRO A 74 5.95 -10.80 19.44
CA PRO A 74 5.73 -12.25 19.45
C PRO A 74 4.57 -12.70 18.53
N GLY A 75 3.53 -11.88 18.42
CA GLY A 75 2.39 -12.14 17.54
C GLY A 75 2.74 -12.04 16.05
N LEU A 76 3.70 -11.18 15.70
CA LEU A 76 4.17 -11.03 14.33
C LEU A 76 4.89 -12.29 13.80
N ALA A 77 5.73 -12.93 14.62
CA ALA A 77 6.39 -14.17 14.23
C ALA A 77 5.38 -15.29 13.95
N ALA A 78 4.40 -15.47 14.85
CA ALA A 78 3.33 -16.45 14.67
C ALA A 78 2.45 -16.13 13.46
N PHE A 79 2.17 -14.85 13.22
CA PHE A 79 1.40 -14.39 12.06
C PHE A 79 2.10 -14.74 10.74
N LEU A 80 3.39 -14.43 10.61
CA LEU A 80 4.16 -14.73 9.40
C LEU A 80 4.34 -16.23 9.17
N GLN A 81 4.47 -17.02 10.24
CA GLN A 81 4.53 -18.49 10.14
C GLN A 81 3.21 -19.12 9.70
N GLY A 82 2.08 -18.44 9.96
CA GLY A 82 0.76 -18.87 9.53
C GLY A 82 0.45 -18.61 8.06
N ALA A 83 1.35 -17.97 7.31
CA ALA A 83 1.15 -17.64 5.90
C ALA A 83 0.92 -18.90 5.05
N PRO A 84 -0.22 -19.01 4.33
CA PRO A 84 -0.44 -20.11 3.40
C PRO A 84 0.63 -20.13 2.29
N ARG A 85 0.87 -21.31 1.71
CA ARG A 85 1.87 -21.46 0.65
C ARG A 85 1.49 -20.60 -0.57
N GLY A 86 2.46 -19.81 -1.05
CA GLY A 86 2.28 -18.95 -2.23
C GLY A 86 1.65 -17.59 -1.93
N VAL A 87 1.24 -17.34 -0.69
CA VAL A 87 0.81 -16.02 -0.23
C VAL A 87 2.03 -15.10 -0.16
N ARG A 88 1.90 -13.93 -0.75
CA ARG A 88 2.91 -12.89 -0.73
C ARG A 88 2.85 -12.21 0.64
N ARG A 89 3.99 -11.89 1.21
CA ARG A 89 4.05 -11.13 2.46
C ARG A 89 4.45 -9.70 2.13
N MET A 90 3.80 -8.74 2.77
CA MET A 90 4.13 -7.33 2.60
C MET A 90 4.12 -6.61 3.94
N ILE A 91 4.84 -5.50 4.02
CA ILE A 91 4.80 -4.56 5.12
C ILE A 91 4.57 -3.16 4.57
N ASP A 92 3.61 -2.42 5.12
CA ASP A 92 3.41 -0.97 4.91
C ASP A 92 3.89 -0.24 6.17
N THR A 93 4.85 0.68 6.04
CA THR A 93 5.42 1.34 7.21
C THR A 93 5.89 2.78 6.96
N ASP A 94 5.74 3.63 7.99
CA ASP A 94 6.41 4.94 8.12
C ASP A 94 7.69 4.85 8.97
N GLY A 95 8.12 3.63 9.34
CA GLY A 95 9.22 3.32 10.26
C GLY A 95 8.87 3.45 11.75
N ILE A 96 7.71 4.02 12.09
CA ILE A 96 7.21 4.14 13.47
C ILE A 96 6.06 3.17 13.71
N ARG A 97 5.22 2.91 12.71
CA ARG A 97 4.12 1.94 12.72
C ARG A 97 4.24 1.04 11.50
N ALA A 98 3.66 -0.15 11.59
CA ALA A 98 3.62 -1.06 10.45
C ALA A 98 2.30 -1.80 10.40
N ASP A 99 1.81 -2.02 9.19
CA ASP A 99 0.82 -3.06 8.89
C ASP A 99 1.54 -4.17 8.12
N VAL A 100 1.44 -5.40 8.61
CA VAL A 100 2.00 -6.58 7.94
C VAL A 100 0.87 -7.37 7.32
N TYR A 101 1.00 -7.67 6.03
CA TYR A 101 -0.02 -8.30 5.20
C TYR A 101 0.40 -9.70 4.81
N LEU A 102 -0.55 -10.63 4.88
CA LEU A 102 -0.53 -11.90 4.16
C LEU A 102 -1.44 -11.71 2.95
N ASP A 103 -0.86 -11.33 1.82
CA ASP A 103 -1.54 -10.93 0.58
C ASP A 103 -1.71 -12.13 -0.36
N ASP A 104 -2.94 -12.60 -0.47
CA ASP A 104 -3.34 -13.70 -1.35
C ASP A 104 -4.14 -13.21 -2.56
N LEU A 105 -4.12 -11.90 -2.89
CA LEU A 105 -4.77 -11.31 -4.04
C LEU A 105 -4.43 -12.02 -5.37
N GLN A 106 -3.20 -12.52 -5.50
CA GLN A 106 -2.76 -13.28 -6.68
C GLN A 106 -3.26 -14.74 -6.73
N LEU A 107 -3.84 -15.25 -5.65
CA LEU A 107 -4.34 -16.63 -5.56
C LEU A 107 -5.83 -16.65 -5.93
N HIS A 108 -6.13 -17.12 -7.13
CA HIS A 108 -7.52 -17.25 -7.59
C HIS A 108 -8.33 -18.22 -6.71
N GLY A 109 -9.55 -17.82 -6.32
CA GLY A 109 -10.53 -18.71 -5.67
C GLY A 109 -10.65 -18.60 -4.15
N LEU A 110 -9.93 -17.67 -3.50
CA LEU A 110 -10.08 -17.40 -2.07
C LEU A 110 -11.04 -16.19 -1.84
N PRO A 111 -11.95 -16.26 -0.86
CA PRO A 111 -12.86 -15.15 -0.54
C PRO A 111 -12.16 -14.01 0.21
N GLN A 112 -11.05 -14.32 0.87
CA GLN A 112 -10.19 -13.37 1.55
C GLN A 112 -9.09 -12.90 0.58
N MET A 113 -8.65 -11.65 0.74
CA MET A 113 -7.60 -11.01 -0.07
C MET A 113 -6.33 -10.76 0.75
N CYS A 114 -6.50 -10.32 2.00
CA CYS A 114 -5.39 -10.17 2.92
C CYS A 114 -5.83 -10.47 4.36
N ASP A 115 -4.96 -11.11 5.14
CA ASP A 115 -4.91 -10.89 6.59
C ASP A 115 -3.93 -9.77 6.90
N VAL A 116 -4.23 -8.93 7.90
CA VAL A 116 -3.39 -7.81 8.31
C VAL A 116 -3.17 -7.81 9.81
N LEU A 117 -1.93 -7.63 10.24
CA LEU A 117 -1.52 -7.42 11.62
C LEU A 117 -0.87 -6.03 11.77
N ALA A 118 -1.46 -5.19 12.61
CA ALA A 118 -0.94 -3.86 12.93
C ALA A 118 0.07 -3.92 14.09
N TRP A 119 1.20 -3.23 13.94
CA TRP A 119 2.22 -3.05 14.96
C TRP A 119 2.28 -1.58 15.42
N PRO A 120 2.41 -1.30 16.74
CA PRO A 120 2.60 -2.25 17.85
C PRO A 120 1.29 -2.72 18.51
N SER A 121 0.12 -2.37 17.98
CA SER A 121 -1.16 -2.64 18.67
C SER A 121 -1.53 -4.13 18.71
N GLY A 122 -0.98 -4.95 17.82
CA GLY A 122 -1.39 -6.34 17.62
C GLY A 122 -2.79 -6.48 17.01
N ALA A 123 -3.42 -5.36 16.59
CA ALA A 123 -4.76 -5.39 16.05
C ALA A 123 -4.80 -6.17 14.73
N ARG A 124 -5.79 -7.04 14.59
CA ARG A 124 -6.02 -7.82 13.38
C ARG A 124 -7.17 -7.27 12.56
N SER A 125 -7.00 -7.31 11.25
CA SER A 125 -8.05 -7.00 10.29
C SER A 125 -7.90 -7.86 9.05
N GLN A 126 -8.97 -7.94 8.27
CA GLN A 126 -9.04 -8.70 7.03
C GLN A 126 -9.50 -7.80 5.90
N ILE A 127 -8.95 -8.01 4.72
CA ILE A 127 -9.39 -7.35 3.50
C ILE A 127 -10.14 -8.38 2.65
N THR A 128 -11.36 -8.02 2.24
CA THR A 128 -12.26 -8.89 1.45
C THR A 128 -12.86 -8.10 0.29
N PHE A 129 -13.05 -8.75 -0.86
CA PHE A 129 -13.67 -8.10 -2.00
C PHE A 129 -15.14 -7.78 -1.74
N ILE A 130 -15.58 -6.66 -2.30
CA ILE A 130 -16.98 -6.22 -2.28
C ILE A 130 -17.40 -5.80 -3.69
N SER A 131 -18.70 -5.86 -3.96
CA SER A 131 -19.25 -5.53 -5.28
C SER A 131 -19.65 -4.06 -5.45
N ALA A 132 -19.76 -3.31 -4.35
CA ALA A 132 -20.22 -1.93 -4.35
C ALA A 132 -19.65 -1.16 -3.17
N VAL A 133 -19.56 0.17 -3.33
CA VAL A 133 -19.13 1.07 -2.26
C VAL A 133 -20.19 1.10 -1.15
N PRO A 134 -19.84 0.81 0.12
CA PRO A 134 -20.80 0.89 1.21
C PRO A 134 -21.20 2.35 1.50
N ASP A 135 -22.46 2.57 1.86
CA ASP A 135 -23.04 3.91 2.12
C ASP A 135 -22.20 4.76 3.10
N ALA A 136 -21.58 4.12 4.10
CA ALA A 136 -20.73 4.79 5.07
C ALA A 136 -19.53 5.54 4.43
N PHE A 137 -19.09 5.13 3.24
CA PHE A 137 -18.00 5.79 2.50
C PHE A 137 -18.50 6.81 1.47
N ALA A 138 -19.82 6.88 1.21
CA ALA A 138 -20.39 7.84 0.27
C ALA A 138 -20.17 9.29 0.71
N VAL A 139 -20.09 9.56 2.02
CA VAL A 139 -19.77 10.88 2.58
C VAL A 139 -18.41 11.42 2.14
N PHE A 140 -17.47 10.54 1.77
CA PHE A 140 -16.17 10.93 1.23
C PHE A 140 -16.19 11.12 -0.29
N GLY A 141 -17.31 10.83 -0.96
CA GLY A 141 -17.42 10.83 -2.42
C GLY A 141 -16.89 9.55 -3.09
N ALA A 142 -16.71 8.47 -2.32
CA ALA A 142 -16.08 7.24 -2.79
C ALA A 142 -16.90 6.46 -3.84
N SER A 143 -18.18 6.80 -4.06
CA SER A 143 -18.99 6.20 -5.12
C SER A 143 -18.37 6.35 -6.52
N ARG A 144 -17.61 7.43 -6.76
CA ARG A 144 -16.86 7.66 -8.01
C ARG A 144 -15.84 6.57 -8.33
N LEU A 145 -15.36 5.85 -7.32
CA LEU A 145 -14.40 4.76 -7.48
C LEU A 145 -15.02 3.55 -8.18
N GLN A 146 -16.32 3.31 -7.94
CA GLN A 146 -17.06 2.25 -8.59
C GLN A 146 -17.18 2.51 -10.10
N ASP A 147 -17.43 3.76 -10.49
CA ASP A 147 -17.59 4.14 -11.90
C ASP A 147 -16.27 4.11 -12.68
N ALA A 148 -15.13 4.29 -12.00
CA ALA A 148 -13.80 4.22 -12.60
C ALA A 148 -13.35 2.76 -12.90
N GLY A 149 -14.12 1.77 -12.47
CA GLY A 149 -13.81 0.34 -12.58
C GLY A 149 -12.66 -0.09 -11.67
N GLY A 150 -12.14 -1.30 -11.86
CA GLY A 150 -11.15 -1.90 -10.96
C GLY A 150 -11.85 -2.73 -9.89
N ARG A 151 -11.17 -3.02 -8.79
CA ARG A 151 -11.73 -3.83 -7.70
C ARG A 151 -11.93 -3.02 -6.43
N LEU A 152 -13.03 -3.32 -5.74
CA LEU A 152 -13.32 -2.76 -4.44
C LEU A 152 -13.10 -3.82 -3.38
N ALA A 153 -12.45 -3.46 -2.30
CA ALA A 153 -12.26 -4.31 -1.15
C ALA A 153 -12.49 -3.53 0.14
N LEU A 154 -12.70 -4.26 1.22
CA LEU A 154 -13.05 -3.70 2.50
C LEU A 154 -12.16 -4.30 3.58
N ARG A 155 -11.39 -3.45 4.24
CA ARG A 155 -10.64 -3.78 5.44
C ARG A 155 -11.52 -3.64 6.67
N ARG A 156 -11.68 -4.70 7.45
CA ARG A 156 -12.41 -4.70 8.73
C ARG A 156 -11.71 -5.57 9.76
N GLY A 157 -11.87 -5.21 11.02
CA GLY A 157 -11.32 -5.92 12.17
C GLY A 157 -11.98 -5.42 13.45
N PRO A 158 -11.98 -6.21 14.54
CA PRO A 158 -12.72 -5.88 15.76
C PRO A 158 -12.34 -4.55 16.41
N SER A 159 -11.10 -4.09 16.18
CA SER A 159 -10.55 -2.87 16.78
C SER A 159 -9.92 -1.95 15.74
N THR A 160 -10.28 -2.11 14.47
CA THR A 160 -9.78 -1.26 13.37
C THR A 160 -10.91 -0.42 12.82
N ILE A 161 -10.61 0.84 12.53
CA ILE A 161 -11.49 1.70 11.72
C ILE A 161 -11.66 1.00 10.37
N PRO A 162 -12.87 0.84 9.83
CA PRO A 162 -13.05 0.25 8.50
C PRO A 162 -12.41 1.09 7.39
N HIS A 163 -11.81 0.42 6.41
CA HIS A 163 -11.26 1.06 5.21
C HIS A 163 -11.89 0.48 3.95
N LEU A 164 -12.24 1.35 3.02
CA LEU A 164 -12.55 0.99 1.64
C LEU A 164 -11.27 1.08 0.82
N LEU A 165 -10.90 -0.02 0.19
CA LEU A 165 -9.78 -0.09 -0.75
C LEU A 165 -10.33 -0.11 -2.18
N TRP A 166 -9.73 0.69 -3.04
CA TRP A 166 -9.95 0.65 -4.48
C TRP A 166 -8.63 0.30 -5.16
N ILE A 167 -8.59 -0.90 -5.76
CA ILE A 167 -7.44 -1.41 -6.51
C ILE A 167 -7.73 -1.13 -7.99
N THR A 168 -6.95 -0.26 -8.61
CA THR A 168 -7.35 0.33 -9.91
C THR A 168 -7.23 -0.68 -11.05
N GLU A 169 -6.29 -1.61 -10.93
CA GLU A 169 -5.82 -2.50 -12.00
C GLU A 169 -5.43 -1.70 -13.27
N ALA A 170 -5.08 -0.41 -13.14
CA ALA A 170 -4.98 0.51 -14.27
C ALA A 170 -3.88 0.12 -15.26
N ARG A 171 -2.74 -0.39 -14.75
CA ARG A 171 -1.66 -0.96 -15.57
C ARG A 171 -2.16 -2.09 -16.47
N TRP A 172 -2.96 -3.00 -15.92
CA TRP A 172 -3.43 -4.20 -16.60
C TRP A 172 -4.62 -3.94 -17.52
N ARG A 173 -5.44 -2.93 -17.18
CA ARG A 173 -6.60 -2.51 -17.96
C ARG A 173 -6.26 -1.50 -19.06
N GLY A 174 -5.06 -0.92 -19.05
CA GLY A 174 -4.69 0.15 -19.96
C GLY A 174 -5.47 1.45 -19.70
N THR A 175 -5.80 1.74 -18.43
CA THR A 175 -6.67 2.87 -18.03
C THR A 175 -5.95 3.86 -17.12
N VAL A 176 -4.63 4.00 -17.25
CA VAL A 176 -3.79 4.82 -16.35
C VAL A 176 -4.25 6.28 -16.36
N GLU A 177 -4.38 6.89 -17.53
CA GLU A 177 -4.79 8.29 -17.69
C GLU A 177 -6.19 8.55 -17.14
N ALA A 178 -7.13 7.63 -17.40
CA ALA A 178 -8.49 7.74 -16.91
C ALA A 178 -8.56 7.66 -15.38
N THR A 179 -7.77 6.77 -14.79
CA THR A 179 -7.66 6.59 -13.33
C THR A 179 -7.07 7.84 -12.67
N GLU A 180 -5.99 8.38 -13.25
CA GLU A 180 -5.37 9.63 -12.80
C GLU A 180 -6.33 10.82 -12.91
N ALA A 181 -7.08 10.91 -14.01
CA ALA A 181 -8.08 11.97 -14.22
C ALA A 181 -9.22 11.90 -13.19
N THR A 182 -9.74 10.69 -12.90
CA THR A 182 -10.75 10.49 -11.85
C THR A 182 -10.24 10.98 -10.50
N LEU A 183 -9.01 10.58 -10.11
CA LEU A 183 -8.46 10.99 -8.83
C LEU A 183 -8.17 12.50 -8.77
N ALA A 184 -7.61 13.06 -9.85
CA ALA A 184 -7.34 14.49 -9.97
C ALA A 184 -8.62 15.33 -9.86
N GLY A 185 -9.73 14.89 -10.47
CA GLY A 185 -11.01 15.58 -10.41
C GLY A 185 -11.75 15.44 -9.07
N TRP A 186 -11.44 14.41 -8.28
CA TRP A 186 -12.08 14.16 -6.99
C TRP A 186 -11.30 14.76 -5.81
N LEU A 187 -10.04 14.37 -5.64
CA LEU A 187 -9.20 14.74 -4.49
C LEU A 187 -8.01 15.63 -4.88
N GLY A 188 -7.73 15.73 -6.18
CA GLY A 188 -6.45 16.23 -6.66
C GLY A 188 -5.33 15.20 -6.49
N LEU A 189 -4.26 15.36 -7.27
CA LEU A 189 -3.04 14.57 -7.08
C LEU A 189 -2.10 15.29 -6.09
N PRO A 190 -1.52 14.58 -5.11
CA PRO A 190 -0.71 15.18 -4.06
C PRO A 190 0.60 15.69 -4.65
N GLY A 191 1.19 16.71 -4.02
CA GLY A 191 2.49 17.25 -4.46
C GLY A 191 3.57 16.16 -4.55
N GLY A 192 3.57 15.22 -3.61
CA GLY A 192 4.48 14.07 -3.61
C GLY A 192 4.32 13.15 -4.83
N TYR A 193 3.12 13.04 -5.42
CA TYR A 193 2.91 12.23 -6.62
C TYR A 193 3.57 12.88 -7.83
N ARG A 194 3.41 14.20 -8.00
CA ARG A 194 4.07 14.92 -9.09
C ARG A 194 5.58 14.91 -8.95
N ALA A 195 6.10 15.17 -7.76
CA ALA A 195 7.53 15.11 -7.49
C ALA A 195 8.12 13.72 -7.79
N LEU A 196 7.39 12.66 -7.47
CA LEU A 196 7.78 11.29 -7.79
C LEU A 196 7.73 11.02 -9.31
N ALA A 197 6.70 11.50 -10.01
CA ALA A 197 6.62 11.40 -11.47
C ALA A 197 7.82 12.09 -12.15
N ASP A 198 8.13 13.31 -11.72
CA ASP A 198 9.26 14.10 -12.23
C ASP A 198 10.61 13.42 -11.97
N ALA A 199 10.74 12.72 -10.84
CA ALA A 199 11.94 11.97 -10.49
C ALA A 199 12.07 10.62 -11.22
N ALA A 200 10.95 10.00 -11.58
CA ALA A 200 10.92 8.73 -12.33
C ALA A 200 11.15 8.93 -13.83
N ALA A 201 10.69 10.05 -14.41
CA ALA A 201 10.75 10.29 -15.85
C ALA A 201 12.18 10.27 -16.45
N PRO A 202 13.23 10.86 -15.83
CA PRO A 202 14.61 10.77 -16.33
C PRO A 202 15.18 9.34 -16.33
N LEU A 203 14.57 8.43 -15.57
CA LEU A 203 14.93 7.02 -15.53
C LEU A 203 14.18 6.20 -16.60
N GLY A 204 13.34 6.84 -17.43
CA GLY A 204 12.54 6.18 -18.47
C GLY A 204 11.27 5.52 -17.94
N HIS A 205 10.83 5.87 -16.73
CA HIS A 205 9.67 5.26 -16.08
C HIS A 205 8.51 6.24 -15.93
N ARG A 206 7.30 5.69 -15.89
CA ARG A 206 6.09 6.43 -15.52
C ARG A 206 5.53 5.88 -14.21
N ILE A 207 4.76 6.69 -13.49
CA ILE A 207 3.99 6.24 -12.33
C ILE A 207 2.49 6.22 -12.62
N TYR A 208 1.75 5.49 -11.80
CA TYR A 208 0.30 5.44 -11.85
C TYR A 208 -0.32 5.28 -10.46
N VAL A 209 -1.62 5.57 -10.36
CA VAL A 209 -2.46 5.29 -9.19
C VAL A 209 -2.73 3.78 -9.14
N ASP A 210 -2.06 3.07 -8.23
CA ASP A 210 -2.22 1.62 -8.08
C ASP A 210 -3.41 1.27 -7.18
N ALA A 211 -3.51 1.95 -6.04
CA ALA A 211 -4.65 1.81 -5.14
C ALA A 211 -4.95 3.07 -4.34
N LEU A 212 -6.19 3.20 -3.88
CA LEU A 212 -6.61 4.15 -2.85
C LEU A 212 -7.14 3.39 -1.64
N ASP A 213 -6.75 3.83 -0.46
CA ASP A 213 -7.30 3.41 0.81
C ASP A 213 -8.05 4.60 1.43
N VAL A 214 -9.35 4.46 1.67
CA VAL A 214 -10.23 5.44 2.30
C VAL A 214 -10.68 4.88 3.65
N SER A 215 -10.24 5.49 4.74
CA SER A 215 -10.66 5.17 6.10
C SER A 215 -11.92 5.92 6.50
N LEU A 216 -12.78 5.32 7.34
CA LEU A 216 -13.99 5.99 7.86
C LEU A 216 -13.70 7.20 8.78
N ASP A 217 -12.47 7.38 9.25
CA ASP A 217 -12.06 8.61 9.94
C ASP A 217 -11.67 9.75 8.98
N GLY A 218 -11.81 9.53 7.66
CA GLY A 218 -11.51 10.51 6.62
C GLY A 218 -10.05 10.55 6.20
N CYS A 219 -9.20 9.64 6.68
CA CYS A 219 -7.86 9.46 6.11
C CYS A 219 -7.98 8.84 4.72
N ILE A 220 -7.19 9.34 3.77
CA ILE A 220 -7.10 8.80 2.42
C ILE A 220 -5.63 8.68 2.05
N ASP A 221 -5.22 7.47 1.67
CA ASP A 221 -3.86 7.14 1.24
C ASP A 221 -3.87 6.66 -0.22
N LEU A 222 -2.84 7.06 -0.97
CA LEU A 222 -2.62 6.70 -2.36
C LEU A 222 -1.40 5.80 -2.50
N THR A 223 -1.59 4.55 -2.90
CA THR A 223 -0.49 3.67 -3.31
C THR A 223 -0.10 3.97 -4.76
N VAL A 224 1.18 4.19 -4.98
CA VAL A 224 1.73 4.51 -6.32
C VAL A 224 2.44 3.29 -6.89
N GLY A 225 2.12 2.96 -8.15
CA GLY A 225 2.81 1.94 -8.93
C GLY A 225 3.70 2.55 -10.02
N PHE A 226 4.58 1.73 -10.61
CA PHE A 226 5.51 2.13 -11.66
C PHE A 226 5.27 1.35 -12.98
N LEU A 227 5.61 1.98 -14.10
CA LEU A 227 5.53 1.48 -15.48
C LEU A 227 6.87 1.63 -16.21
#